data_AF-A0A355BBB9-F1
#
_entry.id   AF-A0A355BBB9-F1
#
_cell.length_a   1.000
_cell.length_b   1.000
_cell.length_c   1.000
_cell.angle_alpha   90.00
_cell.angle_beta   90.00
_cell.angle_gamma   90.00
#
_symmetry.space_group_name_H-M   'P 1'
#
loop_
_entity.id
_entity.type
_entity.pdbx_description
1 polymer ?
#
loop_
_entity_poly.entity_id
_entity_poly.type
_entity_poly.pdbx_seq_one_letter_code
_entity_poly.pdbx_strand_id
1 'polypeptide(L)' 'MNTSIYVYVIDKNNVLQARAIKVGAEMPHLYAVSEGLKENDKILVEGLRKVKNKQKVKYDFHSFKRVIDDLNAIDAE' A
#
# COMPACT_ATOMS: atom_id res chain seq x y z
N MET A 1 3.37 -16.62 16.08
CA MET A 1 2.23 -15.69 16.05
C MET A 1 2.08 -15.19 14.62
N ASN A 2 0.97 -15.46 13.94
CA ASN A 2 0.71 -14.92 12.60
C ASN A 2 0.00 -13.58 12.75
N THR A 3 0.73 -12.48 12.52
CA THR A 3 0.13 -11.14 12.44
C THR A 3 -0.44 -10.95 11.04
N SER A 4 -1.75 -10.75 10.94
CA SER A 4 -2.41 -10.43 9.67
C SER A 4 -2.25 -8.94 9.38
N ILE A 5 -1.33 -8.58 8.47
CA ILE A 5 -1.17 -7.20 7.98
C ILE A 5 -2.21 -6.96 6.87
N TYR A 6 -2.82 -5.78 6.87
CA TYR A 6 -3.82 -5.39 5.88
C TYR A 6 -3.38 -4.14 5.14
N VAL A 7 -3.67 -4.12 3.84
CA VAL A 7 -3.52 -2.96 2.96
C VAL A 7 -4.85 -2.66 2.27
N TYR A 8 -5.01 -1.45 1.75
CA TYR A 8 -6.11 -1.15 0.85
C TYR A 8 -5.65 -1.26 -0.60
N VAL A 9 -6.42 -2.01 -1.40
CA VAL A 9 -6.28 -2.09 -2.85
C VAL A 9 -7.44 -1.34 -3.50
N ILE A 10 -7.14 -0.55 -4.53
CA ILE A 10 -8.14 0.17 -5.32
C ILE A 10 -8.59 -0.74 -6.47
N ASP A 11 -9.88 -1.05 -6.54
CA ASP A 11 -10.43 -1.81 -7.65
C ASP A 11 -10.71 -0.95 -8.90
N LYS A 12 -11.12 -1.61 -9.99
CA LYS A 12 -11.43 -0.96 -11.28
C LYS A 12 -12.57 0.08 -11.21
N ASN A 13 -13.38 0.06 -10.16
CA ASN A 13 -14.49 1.00 -9.94
C ASN A 13 -14.07 2.16 -9.01
N ASN A 14 -12.77 2.26 -8.70
CA ASN A 14 -12.17 3.18 -7.74
C ASN A 14 -12.72 3.00 -6.31
N VAL A 15 -13.03 1.76 -5.93
CA VAL A 15 -13.49 1.41 -4.57
C VAL A 15 -12.37 0.71 -3.82
N LEU A 16 -12.13 1.13 -2.57
CA LEU A 16 -11.13 0.53 -1.69
C LEU A 16 -11.60 -0.83 -1.19
N GLN A 17 -10.70 -1.82 -1.27
CA GLN A 17 -10.88 -3.15 -0.75
C GLN A 17 -9.76 -3.44 0.25
N ALA A 18 -10.12 -3.61 1.52
CA ALA A 18 -9.19 -4.09 2.53
C ALA A 18 -8.76 -5.51 2.19
N ARG A 19 -7.46 -5.76 2.19
CA ARG A 19 -6.89 -7.06 1.82
C ARG A 19 -5.78 -7.45 2.76
N ALA A 20 -5.84 -8.68 3.27
CA ALA A 20 -4.77 -9.28 4.04
C ALA A 20 -3.58 -9.57 3.12
N ILE A 21 -2.37 -9.34 3.63
CA ILE A 21 -1.12 -9.69 2.97
C ILE A 21 -0.26 -10.55 3.89
N LYS A 22 0.64 -11.31 3.28
CA LYS A 22 1.70 -12.03 3.99
C LYS A 22 3.02 -11.36 3.68
N VAL A 23 3.75 -10.99 4.73
CA VAL A 23 5.10 -10.43 4.62
C VAL A 23 6.10 -11.58 4.67
N GLY A 24 6.98 -11.65 3.68
CA GLY A 24 8.09 -12.61 3.62
C GLY A 24 9.37 -12.07 4.28
N ALA A 25 9.63 -10.77 4.17
CA ALA A 25 10.73 -10.09 4.84
C ALA A 25 10.38 -8.63 5.13
N GLU A 26 10.96 -8.10 6.19
CA GLU A 26 10.85 -6.69 6.60
C GLU A 26 12.21 -6.02 6.46
N MET A 27 12.21 -4.79 5.94
CA MET A 27 13.38 -3.96 5.67
C MET A 27 13.09 -2.54 6.18
N PRO A 28 14.11 -1.67 6.32
CA PRO A 28 13.87 -0.27 6.64
C PRO A 28 12.85 0.34 5.68
N HIS A 29 11.76 0.83 6.25
CA HIS A 29 10.64 1.47 5.53
C HIS A 29 9.89 0.60 4.50
N LEU A 30 10.24 -0.68 4.35
CA LEU A 30 9.74 -1.54 3.27
C LEU A 30 9.37 -2.94 3.75
N TYR A 31 8.32 -3.49 3.16
CA TYR A 31 7.91 -4.89 3.33
C TYR A 31 7.99 -5.63 2.01
N ALA A 32 8.68 -6.77 2.00
CA ALA A 32 8.62 -7.73 0.90
C ALA A 32 7.37 -8.59 1.06
N VAL A 33 6.35 -8.36 0.22
CA VAL A 33 5.07 -9.08 0.27
C VAL A 33 5.19 -10.40 -0.52
N SER A 34 4.88 -11.52 0.13
CA SER A 34 4.92 -12.85 -0.48
C SER A 34 3.57 -13.34 -0.99
N GLU A 35 2.47 -12.93 -0.37
CA GLU A 35 1.10 -13.35 -0.75
C GLU A 35 0.08 -12.20 -0.53
N GLY A 36 -1.03 -12.26 -1.27
CA GLY A 36 -2.18 -11.35 -1.12
C GLY A 36 -2.25 -10.23 -2.14
N LEU A 37 -1.18 -9.92 -2.88
CA LEU A 37 -1.18 -8.90 -3.94
C LEU A 37 -0.89 -9.52 -5.32
N LYS A 38 -1.31 -8.82 -6.36
CA LYS A 38 -0.99 -9.08 -7.76
C LYS A 38 -0.11 -7.94 -8.27
N GLU A 39 0.72 -8.22 -9.29
CA GLU A 39 1.68 -7.26 -9.85
C GLU A 39 1.05 -5.92 -10.26
N ASN A 40 -0.19 -5.94 -10.73
CA ASN A 40 -0.90 -4.75 -11.21
C ASN A 40 -1.87 -4.13 -10.20
N ASP A 41 -1.86 -4.57 -8.94
CA ASP A 41 -2.70 -3.98 -7.90
C ASP A 41 -2.24 -2.55 -7.58
N LYS A 42 -3.20 -1.62 -7.50
CA LYS A 42 -2.97 -0.27 -6.99
C LYS A 42 -3.24 -0.24 -5.50
N ILE A 43 -2.23 0.04 -4.70
CA ILE A 43 -2.35 0.13 -3.25
C ILE A 43 -2.43 1.59 -2.77
N LEU A 44 -3.10 1.80 -1.64
CA LEU A 44 -3.11 3.09 -0.97
C LEU A 44 -1.85 3.23 -0.09
N VAL A 45 -0.98 4.18 -0.44
CA VAL A 45 0.27 4.46 0.32
C VAL A 45 0.07 5.59 1.33
N GLU A 46 -0.79 6.57 1.02
CA GLU A 46 -1.06 7.72 1.88
C GLU A 46 -2.54 7.91 2.19
N GLY A 47 -2.84 8.61 3.28
CA GLY A 47 -4.22 8.98 3.61
C GLY A 47 -5.05 7.87 4.28
N LEU A 48 -4.42 6.84 4.84
CA LEU A 48 -5.09 5.74 5.57
C LEU A 48 -6.11 6.22 6.61
N ARG A 49 -5.82 7.35 7.30
CA ARG A 49 -6.70 7.93 8.33
C ARG A 49 -7.95 8.63 7.76
N LYS A 50 -8.02 8.86 6.45
CA LYS A 50 -9.09 9.60 5.77
C LYS A 50 -10.06 8.68 5.02
N VAL A 51 -9.81 7.38 5.01
CA VAL A 51 -10.56 6.42 4.19
C VAL A 51 -11.16 5.29 5.03
N LYS A 52 -12.15 4.61 4.45
CA LYS A 52 -12.77 3.41 5.01
C LYS A 52 -12.87 2.32 3.94
N ASN A 53 -12.94 1.06 4.38
CA ASN A 53 -13.21 -0.06 3.48
C ASN A 53 -14.51 0.15 2.69
N LYS A 54 -14.54 -0.30 1.43
CA LYS A 54 -15.66 -0.14 0.48
C LYS A 54 -16.00 1.31 0.12
N GLN A 55 -15.14 2.27 0.45
CA GLN A 55 -15.32 3.66 0.06
C GLN A 55 -14.86 3.87 -1.39
N LYS A 56 -15.66 4.60 -2.18
CA LYS A 56 -15.23 5.13 -3.47
C LYS A 56 -14.34 6.35 -3.27
N VAL A 57 -13.19 6.37 -3.94
CA VAL A 57 -12.18 7.42 -3.75
C VAL A 57 -11.78 8.08 -5.07
N LYS A 58 -11.31 9.32 -4.96
CA LYS A 58 -10.45 9.94 -5.96
C LYS A 58 -9.02 9.82 -5.45
N TYR A 59 -8.08 9.53 -6.33
CA TYR A 59 -6.68 9.33 -5.99
C TYR A 59 -5.80 9.95 -7.07
N ASP A 60 -4.59 10.32 -6.67
CA ASP A 60 -3.49 10.58 -7.60
C ASP A 60 -2.60 9.33 -7.66
N PHE A 61 -2.11 9.01 -8.86
CA PHE A 61 -1.28 7.83 -9.05
C PHE A 61 0.20 8.21 -8.98
N HIS A 62 0.90 7.64 -8.00
CA HIS A 62 2.34 7.75 -7.88
C HIS A 62 3.00 6.45 -8.32
N SER A 63 4.01 6.56 -9.19
CA SER A 63 4.84 5.41 -9.56
C SER A 63 5.69 4.95 -8.38
N PHE A 64 6.06 3.67 -8.37
CA PHE A 64 6.95 3.11 -7.34
C PHE A 64 8.25 3.92 -7.19
N LYS A 65 8.88 4.29 -8.31
CA LYS A 65 10.12 5.09 -8.29
C LYS A 65 9.93 6.40 -7.51
N ARG A 66 8.84 7.11 -7.77
CA ARG A 66 8.55 8.38 -7.08
C ARG A 66 8.38 8.16 -5.57
N VAL A 67 7.64 7.11 -5.18
CA VAL A 67 7.42 6.80 -3.76
C VAL A 67 8.73 6.47 -3.03
N ILE A 68 9.65 5.73 -3.67
CA ILE A 68 10.97 5.43 -3.10
C ILE A 68 11.84 6.69 -3.01
N ASP A 69 11.82 7.54 -4.05
CA ASP A 69 12.55 8.81 -4.05
C ASP A 69 12.06 9.70 -2.87
N ASP A 70 10.75 9.74 -2.63
CA ASP A 70 10.14 10.49 -1.51
C ASP A 70 10.53 9.90 -0.13
N LEU A 71 10.63 8.58 0.01
CA LEU A 71 11.05 7.92 1.27
C LEU A 71 12.52 8.20 1.60
N ASN A 72 13.42 8.11 0.63
CA ASN A 72 14.85 8.34 0.86
C ASN A 72 15.17 9.79 1.28
N ALA A 73 14.32 10.75 0.87
CA ALA A 73 14.49 12.14 1.27
C ALA A 73 14.23 12.36 2.78
N ILE A 74 13.48 11.46 3.44
CA ILE A 74 13.15 11.57 4.87
C ILE A 74 14.37 11.23 5.75
N ASP A 75 15.20 10.27 5.32
CA ASP A 75 16.40 9.86 6.06
C ASP A 75 17.60 10.81 5.86
N ALA A 76 17.44 11.88 5.07
CA ALA A 76 18.49 12.81 4.69
C ALA A 76 18.57 14.08 5.56
N GLU A 77 17.74 14.19 6.63
CA GLU A 77 17.77 15.28 7.62
C GLU A 77 18.43 14.89 8.96
#